data_AF-A0A3D4T4D3-F1
#
_entry.id   AF-A0A3D4T4D3-F1
#
_cell.length_a   1.000
_cell.length_b   1.000
_cell.length_c   1.000
_cell.angle_alpha   90.00
_cell.angle_beta   90.00
_cell.angle_gamma   90.00
#
_symmetry.space_group_name_H-M   'P 1'
#
loop_
_entity.id
_entity.type
_entity.pdbx_description
1 polymer ?
#
loop_
_entity_poly.entity_id
_entity_poly.type
_entity_poly.pdbx_seq_one_letter_code
_entity_poly.pdbx_strand_id
1 'polypeptide(L)' 'VEELVNKFDVDIVAKAAILAEGDAADRKDIVFLEKLPLIFK' A
#
# COMPACT_ATOMS: atom_id res chain seq x y z
N VAL A 1 -7.86 6.32 -0.31
CA VAL A 1 -7.79 6.05 -1.76
C VAL A 1 -8.79 4.98 -2.16
N GLU A 2 -8.77 3.80 -1.56
CA GLU A 2 -9.73 2.72 -1.83
C GLU A 2 -11.19 3.17 -1.64
N GLU A 3 -11.49 3.92 -0.57
CA GLU A 3 -12.85 4.46 -0.33
C GLU A 3 -13.38 5.37 -1.44
N LEU A 4 -12.51 6.06 -2.18
CA LEU A 4 -12.92 6.90 -3.30
C LEU A 4 -13.18 6.05 -4.54
N VAL A 5 -12.32 5.08 -4.80
CA VAL A 5 -12.40 4.15 -5.93
C VAL A 5 -13.67 3.28 -5.81
N ASN A 6 -14.01 2.84 -4.60
CA ASN A 6 -15.23 2.05 -4.31
C ASN A 6 -16.55 2.79 -4.56
N LYS A 7 -16.54 4.10 -4.84
CA LYS A 7 -17.73 4.85 -5.27
C LYS A 7 -18.08 4.63 -6.74
N PHE A 8 -17.18 3.99 -7.48
CA PHE A 8 -17.34 3.67 -8.89
C PHE A 8 -17.42 2.16 -9.07
N ASP A 9 -17.95 1.71 -10.21
CA ASP A 9 -17.97 0.29 -10.58
C ASP A 9 -16.61 -0.11 -11.17
N VAL A 10 -15.65 -0.35 -10.29
CA VAL A 10 -14.25 -0.61 -10.65
C VAL A 10 -13.66 -1.74 -9.82
N ASP A 11 -12.75 -2.49 -10.44
CA ASP A 11 -12.01 -3.59 -9.81
C ASP A 11 -10.55 -3.21 -9.59
N ILE A 12 -10.08 -3.29 -8.34
CA ILE A 12 -8.68 -3.01 -7.98
C ILE A 12 -7.88 -4.30 -8.15
N VAL A 13 -7.27 -4.46 -9.31
CA VAL A 13 -6.52 -5.68 -9.66
C VAL A 13 -5.11 -5.75 -9.04
N ALA A 14 -4.55 -4.61 -8.60
CA ALA A 14 -3.22 -4.55 -7.96
C ALA A 14 -3.02 -3.26 -7.16
N LYS A 15 -2.18 -3.32 -6.12
CA LYS A 15 -1.68 -2.16 -5.36
C LYS A 15 -0.16 -2.20 -5.36
N ALA A 16 0.49 -1.06 -5.61
CA ALA A 16 1.95 -0.99 -5.64
C ALA A 16 2.48 0.31 -4.99
N ALA A 17 3.62 0.22 -4.31
CA ALA A 17 4.34 1.35 -3.75
C ALA A 17 5.86 1.12 -3.86
N ILE A 18 6.66 2.18 -3.75
CA ILE A 18 8.13 2.04 -3.75
C ILE A 18 8.59 1.49 -2.40
N LEU A 19 8.13 2.10 -1.30
CA LEU A 19 8.45 1.71 0.08
C LEU A 19 7.18 1.48 0.89
N ALA A 20 7.23 0.57 1.86
CA ALA A 20 6.12 0.29 2.77
C ALA A 20 6.49 0.59 4.23
N GLU A 21 5.71 1.42 4.90
CA GLU A 21 5.91 1.81 6.31
C GLU A 21 4.86 1.18 7.22
N GLY A 22 5.27 0.76 8.43
CA GLY A 22 4.37 0.25 9.46
C GLY A 22 3.48 -0.88 8.94
N ASP A 23 2.17 -0.78 9.16
CA ASP A 23 1.18 -1.78 8.77
C ASP A 23 1.17 -2.07 7.27
N ALA A 24 1.56 -1.11 6.42
CA ALA A 24 1.65 -1.33 4.97
C ALA A 24 2.71 -2.37 4.61
N ALA A 25 3.74 -2.54 5.45
CA ALA A 25 4.81 -3.48 5.25
C ALA A 25 4.43 -4.93 5.63
N ASP A 26 3.30 -5.10 6.33
CA ASP A 26 2.78 -6.41 6.75
C ASP A 26 1.55 -6.84 5.93
N ARG A 27 1.07 -5.94 5.07
CA ARG A 27 0.00 -6.21 4.10
C ARG A 27 0.48 -7.14 2.98
N LYS A 28 -0.36 -8.11 2.63
CA LYS A 28 -0.12 -9.06 1.52
C LYS A 28 -0.78 -8.65 0.20
N ASP A 29 -1.59 -7.60 0.23
CA ASP A 29 -2.37 -7.10 -0.91
C ASP A 29 -1.71 -5.92 -1.64
N ILE A 30 -0.45 -5.61 -1.29
CA ILE A 30 0.34 -4.55 -1.90
C ILE A 30 1.74 -5.07 -2.23
N VAL A 31 2.22 -4.74 -3.43
CA VAL A 31 3.59 -5.00 -3.86
C VAL A 31 4.44 -3.79 -3.54
N PHE A 32 5.57 -3.98 -2.88
CA PHE A 32 6.54 -2.93 -2.59
C PHE A 32 7.96 -3.42 -2.77
N LEU A 33 8.89 -2.50 -3.03
CA LEU A 33 10.29 -2.87 -3.25
C LEU A 33 11.00 -3.16 -1.93
N GLU A 34 10.87 -2.26 -0.95
CA GLU A 34 11.52 -2.41 0.37
C GLU A 34 10.66 -1.82 1.51
N LYS A 35 10.91 -2.26 2.76
CA LYS A 35 10.29 -1.63 3.94
C LYS A 35 10.94 -0.25 4.16
N LEU A 36 10.15 0.75 4.50
CA LEU A 36 10.67 2.07 4.86
C LEU A 36 11.54 1.93 6.13
N PRO A 37 12.83 2.34 6.08
CA PRO A 37 13.67 2.34 7.27
C PRO A 37 13.16 3.39 8.25
N LEU A 38 12.71 2.95 9.43
CA LEU A 38 12.27 3.85 10.49
C LEU A 38 13.49 4.59 11.05
N ILE A 39 13.69 5.83 10.61
CA ILE A 39 14.68 6.73 11.20
C ILE A 39 14.08 7.28 12.50
N PHE A 40 14.33 6.63 13.62
CA PHE A 40 13.99 7.19 14.94
C PHE A 40 14.99 8.29 15.30
N LYS A 41 14.49 9.48 15.67
CA LYS A 41 15.27 10.60 16.24
C LYS A 41 15.09 10.66 17.75
#